data_AF-A0A2V0PMN7-F1
#
_entry.id   AF-A0A2V0PMN7-F1
#
_cell.length_a   1.000
_cell.length_b   1.000
_cell.length_c   1.000
_cell.angle_alpha   90.00
_cell.angle_beta   90.00
_cell.angle_gamma   90.00
#
_symmetry.space_group_name_H-M   'P 1'
#
loop_
_entity.id
_entity.type
_entity.pdbx_description
1 polymer ?
#
loop_
_entity_poly.entity_id
_entity_poly.type
_entity_poly.pdbx_seq_one_letter_code
_entity_poly.pdbx_strand_id
1 'polypeptide(L)'
;MAFKTFNCPVHGHFDLPSECVQIIDTPEFQRLRELKQLGLTYYVYPGASHARFEHSLGVAYLAGAWAEHLLSAYRPEGVLRREDRHSIRALELAGLCHDLGHGPFSHVFENELLPRILGEGAASKWHHEDMSERILDHAVDANSLDLGARAGELEEELVDVELPGAGAGGKGGGGGGGGGGDGFVIQGGVVSFDFGRMLGGGGRRERRRMSVAEARPLLE
;
A
#
# COMPACT_ATOMS: atom_id res chain seq x y z
N MET A 1 16.77 16.23 -6.23
CA MET A 1 16.38 14.84 -5.89
C MET A 1 16.25 14.09 -7.20
N ALA A 2 16.72 12.85 -7.25
CA ALA A 2 16.60 12.04 -8.45
C ALA A 2 15.14 11.57 -8.58
N PHE A 3 14.56 11.73 -9.78
CA PHE A 3 13.24 11.23 -10.13
C PHE A 3 13.33 10.59 -11.51
N LYS A 4 12.33 9.77 -11.85
CA LYS A 4 12.19 9.19 -13.19
C LYS A 4 10.84 9.59 -13.74
N THR A 5 10.85 10.14 -14.95
CA THR A 5 9.63 10.49 -15.68
C THR A 5 9.07 9.26 -16.38
N PHE A 6 7.79 9.00 -16.14
CA PHE A 6 6.99 8.00 -16.84
C PHE A 6 5.99 8.69 -17.75
N ASN A 7 5.58 8.02 -18.81
CA ASN A 7 4.51 8.50 -19.69
C ASN A 7 3.39 7.44 -19.72
N CYS A 8 2.19 7.83 -19.30
CA CYS A 8 1.00 6.99 -19.30
C CYS A 8 -0.13 7.66 -20.09
N PRO A 9 -0.95 6.91 -20.85
CA PRO A 9 -2.07 7.47 -21.60
C PRO A 9 -3.15 8.16 -20.73
N VAL A 10 -3.22 7.87 -19.42
CA VAL A 10 -4.22 8.46 -18.52
C VAL A 10 -3.73 9.77 -17.89
N HIS A 11 -2.46 9.84 -17.48
CA HIS A 11 -1.91 10.96 -16.72
C HIS A 11 -0.90 11.81 -17.49
N GLY A 12 -0.56 11.42 -18.73
CA GLY A 12 0.51 12.05 -19.50
C GLY A 12 1.88 11.75 -18.88
N HIS A 13 2.74 12.75 -18.84
CA HIS A 13 4.06 12.65 -18.22
C HIS A 13 3.96 12.96 -16.73
N PHE A 14 4.52 12.11 -15.90
CA PHE A 14 4.59 12.32 -14.46
C PHE A 14 5.90 11.76 -13.90
N ASP A 15 6.34 12.33 -12.78
CA ASP A 15 7.58 11.95 -12.12
C ASP A 15 7.28 11.09 -10.89
N LEU A 16 8.10 10.06 -10.67
CA LEU A 16 8.12 9.30 -9.43
C LEU A 16 9.50 9.42 -8.77
N PRO A 17 9.57 9.47 -7.43
CA PRO A 17 10.83 9.60 -6.70
C PRO A 17 11.69 8.34 -6.86
N SER A 18 13.00 8.48 -6.62
CA SER A 18 13.98 7.39 -6.70
C SER A 18 13.61 6.15 -5.90
N GLU A 19 13.00 6.34 -4.73
CA GLU A 19 12.57 5.28 -3.81
C GLU A 19 11.47 4.42 -4.45
N CYS A 20 10.51 5.05 -5.15
CA CYS A 20 9.52 4.32 -5.95
C CYS A 20 10.20 3.56 -7.09
N VAL A 21 11.18 4.17 -7.77
CA VAL A 21 11.90 3.53 -8.89
C VAL A 21 12.65 2.28 -8.43
N GLN A 22 13.25 2.31 -7.23
CA GLN A 22 13.91 1.14 -6.63
C GLN A 22 12.96 -0.04 -6.48
N ILE A 23 11.73 0.19 -5.99
CA ILE A 23 10.70 -0.86 -5.90
C ILE A 23 10.24 -1.28 -7.29
N ILE A 24 10.01 -0.32 -8.20
CA ILE A 24 9.55 -0.60 -9.56
C ILE A 24 10.50 -1.56 -10.26
N ASP A 25 11.81 -1.37 -10.11
CA ASP A 25 12.83 -2.16 -10.80
C ASP A 25 13.11 -3.54 -10.14
N THR A 26 12.25 -4.00 -9.21
CA THR A 26 12.31 -5.34 -8.62
C THR A 26 11.48 -6.39 -9.39
N PRO A 27 11.85 -7.69 -9.34
CA PRO A 27 11.02 -8.76 -9.90
C PRO A 27 9.59 -8.79 -9.34
N GLU A 28 9.43 -8.51 -8.05
CA GLU A 28 8.17 -8.53 -7.32
C GLU A 28 7.17 -7.51 -7.87
N PHE A 29 7.65 -6.32 -8.24
CA PHE A 29 6.84 -5.28 -8.86
C PHE A 29 6.68 -5.49 -10.38
N GLN A 30 7.75 -5.89 -11.08
CA GLN A 30 7.68 -6.11 -12.54
C GLN A 30 6.68 -7.20 -12.93
N ARG A 31 6.42 -8.18 -12.05
CA ARG A 31 5.40 -9.21 -12.30
C ARG A 31 4.00 -8.63 -12.55
N LEU A 32 3.70 -7.44 -12.01
CA LEU A 32 2.38 -6.81 -12.18
C LEU A 32 2.07 -6.51 -13.66
N ARG A 33 3.07 -6.51 -14.55
CA ARG A 33 2.87 -6.35 -16.01
C ARG A 33 2.07 -7.49 -16.63
N GLU A 34 2.10 -8.66 -16.01
CA GLU A 34 1.44 -9.86 -16.50
C GLU A 34 0.03 -10.04 -15.91
N LEU A 35 -0.33 -9.23 -14.91
CA LEU A 35 -1.62 -9.30 -14.23
C LEU A 35 -2.60 -8.30 -14.82
N LYS A 36 -3.57 -8.80 -15.61
CA LYS A 36 -4.63 -7.95 -16.16
C LYS A 36 -5.49 -7.34 -15.05
N GLN A 37 -5.67 -6.02 -15.10
CA GLN A 37 -6.45 -5.27 -14.10
C GLN A 37 -7.85 -5.87 -13.93
N LEU A 38 -8.53 -6.10 -15.05
CA LEU A 38 -9.91 -6.61 -15.08
C LEU A 38 -9.99 -8.13 -15.32
N GLY A 39 -8.87 -8.85 -15.16
CA GLY A 39 -8.80 -10.31 -15.27
C GLY A 39 -9.40 -10.84 -16.57
N LEU A 40 -10.43 -11.69 -16.44
CA LEU A 40 -11.09 -12.34 -17.58
C LEU A 40 -11.91 -11.38 -18.46
N THR A 41 -12.20 -10.17 -17.99
CA THR A 41 -12.92 -9.14 -18.76
C THR A 41 -12.24 -8.82 -20.08
N TYR A 42 -10.92 -8.96 -20.15
CA TYR A 42 -10.14 -8.80 -21.39
C TYR A 42 -10.62 -9.70 -22.54
N TYR A 43 -11.13 -10.90 -22.24
CA TYR A 43 -11.68 -11.82 -23.25
C TYR A 43 -13.04 -11.39 -23.80
N VAL A 44 -13.73 -10.47 -23.13
CA VAL A 44 -15.00 -9.89 -23.58
C VAL A 44 -14.78 -8.50 -24.19
N TYR A 45 -13.89 -7.72 -23.58
CA TYR A 45 -13.55 -6.36 -23.98
C TYR A 45 -12.06 -6.27 -24.33
N PRO A 46 -11.68 -6.34 -25.62
CA PRO A 46 -10.27 -6.35 -26.02
C PRO A 46 -9.51 -5.07 -25.65
N GLY A 47 -10.22 -3.96 -25.41
CA GLY A 47 -9.62 -2.71 -24.89
C GLY A 47 -9.25 -2.76 -23.40
N ALA A 48 -9.74 -3.74 -22.64
CA ALA A 48 -9.38 -3.97 -21.24
C ALA A 48 -8.03 -4.71 -21.12
N SER A 49 -7.04 -4.31 -21.92
CA SER A 49 -5.72 -4.97 -22.00
C SER A 49 -4.74 -4.53 -20.92
N HIS A 50 -5.11 -3.51 -20.13
CA HIS A 50 -4.28 -2.91 -19.11
C HIS A 50 -3.99 -3.87 -17.95
N ALA A 51 -2.81 -3.72 -17.36
CA ALA A 51 -2.29 -4.50 -16.25
C ALA A 51 -2.23 -3.68 -14.96
N ARG A 52 -2.04 -4.38 -13.85
CA ARG A 52 -1.87 -3.81 -12.51
C ARG A 52 -0.65 -2.89 -12.44
N PHE A 53 0.38 -3.16 -13.24
CA PHE A 53 1.61 -2.36 -13.27
C PHE A 53 1.36 -0.88 -13.52
N GLU A 54 0.74 -0.52 -14.66
CA GLU A 54 0.49 0.89 -15.00
C GLU A 54 -0.56 1.54 -14.08
N HIS A 55 -1.47 0.74 -13.52
CA HIS A 55 -2.40 1.19 -12.50
C HIS A 55 -1.66 1.62 -11.23
N SER A 56 -0.79 0.76 -10.69
CA SER A 56 0.04 1.05 -9.52
C SER A 56 0.91 2.29 -9.69
N LEU A 57 1.50 2.50 -10.88
CA LEU A 57 2.24 3.74 -11.18
C LEU A 57 1.34 4.99 -11.11
N GLY A 58 0.13 4.91 -11.67
CA GLY A 58 -0.83 5.99 -11.64
C GLY A 58 -1.33 6.31 -10.22
N VAL A 59 -1.56 5.27 -9.41
CA VAL A 59 -1.99 5.44 -8.00
C VAL A 59 -0.88 6.11 -7.18
N ALA A 60 0.37 5.71 -7.35
CA ALA A 60 1.51 6.36 -6.69
C ALA A 60 1.58 7.86 -7.04
N TYR A 61 1.46 8.19 -8.32
CA TYR A 61 1.46 9.58 -8.78
C TYR A 61 0.30 10.40 -8.18
N LEU A 62 -0.93 9.87 -8.25
CA LEU A 62 -2.10 10.57 -7.72
C LEU A 62 -2.04 10.73 -6.20
N ALA A 63 -1.52 9.73 -5.49
CA ALA A 63 -1.28 9.79 -4.05
C ALA A 63 -0.35 10.95 -3.69
N GLY A 64 0.80 11.06 -4.37
CA GLY A 64 1.75 12.15 -4.16
C GLY A 64 1.14 13.52 -4.48
N ALA A 65 0.54 13.66 -5.66
CA ALA A 65 -0.09 14.91 -6.10
C ALA A 65 -1.22 15.37 -5.15
N TRP A 66 -2.01 14.42 -4.65
CA TRP A 66 -3.08 14.72 -3.71
C TRP A 66 -2.54 15.17 -2.35
N ALA A 67 -1.55 14.45 -1.80
CA ALA A 67 -0.93 14.80 -0.53
C ALA A 67 -0.22 16.17 -0.60
N GLU A 68 0.51 16.44 -1.68
CA GLU A 68 1.15 17.74 -1.90
C GLU A 68 0.11 18.86 -1.98
N HIS A 69 -0.98 18.67 -2.72
CA HIS A 69 -2.05 19.66 -2.81
C HIS A 69 -2.70 19.92 -1.45
N LEU A 70 -3.03 18.86 -0.72
CA LEU A 70 -3.66 18.95 0.60
C LEU A 70 -2.75 19.67 1.59
N LEU A 71 -1.52 19.20 1.75
CA LEU A 71 -0.57 19.76 2.72
C LEU A 71 -0.23 21.22 2.38
N SER A 72 -0.07 21.55 1.10
CA SER A 72 0.19 22.94 0.68
C SER A 72 -0.98 23.87 1.02
N ALA A 73 -2.22 23.40 0.95
CA ALA A 73 -3.40 24.19 1.30
C ALA A 73 -3.52 24.46 2.82
N TYR A 74 -2.98 23.57 3.67
CA TYR A 74 -3.00 23.70 5.13
C TYR A 74 -1.74 24.34 5.73
N ARG A 75 -0.75 24.69 4.92
CA ARG A 75 0.47 25.40 5.36
C ARG A 75 0.30 26.90 5.13
N PRO A 76 0.34 27.75 6.18
CA PRO A 76 0.11 29.19 6.06
C PRO A 76 1.06 29.89 5.07
N GLU A 77 2.30 29.41 4.96
CA GLU A 77 3.34 29.94 4.08
C GLU A 77 3.32 29.31 2.69
N GLY A 78 2.49 28.28 2.45
CA GLY A 78 2.51 27.48 1.21
C GLY A 78 3.79 26.67 1.00
N VAL A 79 4.62 26.54 2.04
CA VAL A 79 5.91 25.82 1.98
C VAL A 79 5.80 24.49 2.71
N LEU A 80 6.04 23.39 1.99
CA LEU A 80 6.11 22.05 2.56
C LEU A 80 7.37 21.87 3.41
N ARG A 81 7.17 21.38 4.64
CA ARG A 81 8.25 21.03 5.58
C ARG A 81 8.90 19.71 5.19
N ARG A 82 9.98 19.33 5.88
CA ARG A 82 10.69 18.06 5.63
C ARG A 82 9.79 16.87 5.93
N GLU A 83 9.00 16.96 7.00
CA GLU A 83 8.09 15.92 7.47
C GLU A 83 6.95 15.73 6.48
N ASP A 84 6.41 16.83 5.93
CA ASP A 84 5.39 16.80 4.87
C ASP A 84 5.89 16.02 3.65
N ARG A 85 7.14 16.27 3.24
CA ARG A 85 7.78 15.56 2.13
C ARG A 85 8.01 14.09 2.41
N HIS A 86 8.26 13.73 3.68
CA HIS A 86 8.37 12.32 4.07
C HIS A 86 7.00 11.64 4.00
N SER A 87 5.95 12.27 4.51
CA SER A 87 4.58 11.76 4.43
C SER A 87 4.08 11.61 2.98
N ILE A 88 4.40 12.56 2.10
CA ILE A 88 4.08 12.46 0.66
C ILE A 88 4.75 11.22 0.06
N ARG A 89 6.05 11.01 0.30
CA ARG A 89 6.77 9.83 -0.21
C ARG A 89 6.24 8.53 0.35
N ALA A 90 5.92 8.49 1.63
CA ALA A 90 5.32 7.31 2.26
C ALA A 90 3.98 6.97 1.59
N LEU A 91 3.17 7.97 1.27
CA LEU A 91 1.90 7.77 0.58
C LEU A 91 2.09 7.35 -0.88
N GLU A 92 3.06 7.91 -1.60
CA GLU A 92 3.43 7.46 -2.96
C GLU A 92 3.86 5.99 -2.97
N LEU A 93 4.69 5.57 -2.01
CA LEU A 93 5.14 4.19 -1.84
C LEU A 93 3.98 3.26 -1.47
N ALA A 94 3.09 3.67 -0.56
CA ALA A 94 1.89 2.90 -0.24
C ALA A 94 0.98 2.75 -1.47
N GLY A 95 0.73 3.83 -2.21
CA GLY A 95 -0.06 3.81 -3.43
C GLY A 95 0.56 2.94 -4.52
N LEU A 96 1.89 2.97 -4.65
CA LEU A 96 2.63 2.10 -5.56
C LEU A 96 2.42 0.62 -5.20
N CYS A 97 2.51 0.29 -3.92
CA CYS A 97 2.59 -1.10 -3.45
C CYS A 97 1.24 -1.74 -3.13
N HIS A 98 0.13 -0.99 -3.12
CA HIS A 98 -1.17 -1.49 -2.64
C HIS A 98 -1.68 -2.74 -3.37
N ASP A 99 -1.33 -2.89 -4.65
CA ASP A 99 -1.75 -3.99 -5.53
C ASP A 99 -0.68 -5.09 -5.69
N LEU A 100 0.41 -5.03 -4.92
CA LEU A 100 1.50 -6.01 -4.96
C LEU A 100 1.06 -7.42 -4.59
N GLY A 101 -0.09 -7.67 -3.99
CA GLY A 101 -0.53 -8.98 -3.56
C GLY A 101 -1.52 -9.66 -4.50
N HIS A 102 -1.89 -9.01 -5.61
CA HIS A 102 -2.81 -9.62 -6.56
C HIS A 102 -2.24 -10.90 -7.18
N GLY A 103 -3.10 -11.92 -7.24
CA GLY A 103 -2.84 -13.18 -7.94
C GLY A 103 -3.28 -13.17 -9.40
N PRO A 104 -3.13 -14.31 -10.11
CA PRO A 104 -3.56 -14.47 -11.50
C PRO A 104 -5.02 -14.07 -11.72
N PHE A 105 -5.28 -13.24 -12.73
CA PHE A 105 -6.61 -12.68 -13.02
C PHE A 105 -7.18 -11.75 -11.93
N SER A 106 -6.33 -11.15 -11.09
CA SER A 106 -6.70 -10.11 -10.12
C SER A 106 -7.81 -10.58 -9.16
N HIS A 107 -8.93 -9.87 -9.05
CA HIS A 107 -10.03 -10.22 -8.14
C HIS A 107 -10.67 -11.59 -8.43
N VAL A 108 -10.50 -12.16 -9.63
CA VAL A 108 -10.97 -13.53 -9.91
C VAL A 108 -10.18 -14.55 -9.07
N PHE A 109 -8.90 -14.28 -8.78
CA PHE A 109 -8.09 -15.16 -7.95
C PHE A 109 -8.72 -15.35 -6.57
N GLU A 110 -8.95 -14.24 -5.89
CA GLU A 110 -9.39 -14.23 -4.49
C GLU A 110 -10.88 -14.53 -4.34
N ASN A 111 -11.73 -14.03 -5.23
CA ASN A 111 -13.18 -14.09 -5.06
C ASN A 111 -13.80 -15.33 -5.70
N GLU A 112 -13.14 -15.94 -6.68
CA GLU A 112 -13.70 -17.06 -7.45
C GLU A 112 -12.83 -18.31 -7.37
N LEU A 113 -11.51 -18.18 -7.54
CA LEU A 113 -10.61 -19.34 -7.61
C LEU A 113 -10.31 -19.91 -6.22
N LEU A 114 -9.85 -19.09 -5.28
CA LEU A 114 -9.50 -19.53 -3.93
C LEU A 114 -10.69 -20.19 -3.20
N PRO A 115 -11.94 -19.66 -3.24
CA PRO A 115 -13.07 -20.31 -2.59
C PRO A 115 -13.36 -21.70 -3.15
N ARG A 116 -13.11 -21.93 -4.45
CA ARG A 116 -13.31 -23.23 -5.10
C ARG A 116 -12.22 -24.24 -4.76
N ILE A 117 -11.00 -23.78 -4.50
CA ILE A 117 -9.85 -24.66 -4.21
C ILE A 117 -9.73 -24.95 -2.72
N LEU A 118 -9.81 -23.91 -1.89
CA LEU A 118 -9.54 -23.98 -0.45
C LEU A 118 -10.81 -24.06 0.41
N GLY A 119 -11.97 -23.82 -0.19
CA GLY A 119 -13.24 -23.63 0.51
C GLY A 119 -13.43 -22.21 1.04
N GLU A 120 -14.68 -21.79 1.19
CA GLU A 120 -15.04 -20.40 1.54
C GLU A 120 -14.37 -19.90 2.82
N GLY A 121 -14.29 -20.73 3.86
CA GLY A 121 -13.75 -20.33 5.16
C GLY A 121 -12.23 -20.12 5.19
N ALA A 122 -11.48 -20.77 4.30
CA ALA A 122 -10.04 -20.53 4.16
C ALA A 122 -9.77 -19.38 3.19
N ALA A 123 -10.52 -19.30 2.09
CA ALA A 123 -10.39 -18.25 1.10
C ALA A 123 -10.76 -16.86 1.66
N SER A 124 -11.75 -16.78 2.55
CA SER A 124 -12.16 -15.51 3.18
C SER A 124 -11.10 -14.88 4.10
N LYS A 125 -10.01 -15.59 4.38
CA LYS A 125 -8.87 -15.09 5.17
C LYS A 125 -7.71 -14.65 4.29
N TRP A 126 -7.86 -14.75 2.97
CA TRP A 126 -6.87 -14.32 2.01
C TRP A 126 -7.37 -13.04 1.36
N HIS A 127 -6.56 -12.00 1.48
CA HIS A 127 -6.79 -10.71 0.86
C HIS A 127 -5.53 -10.30 0.10
N HIS A 128 -5.70 -9.70 -1.08
CA HIS A 128 -4.55 -9.23 -1.85
C HIS A 128 -3.80 -8.14 -1.08
N GLU A 129 -4.48 -7.38 -0.22
CA GLU A 129 -3.90 -6.38 0.66
C GLU A 129 -2.87 -6.99 1.64
N ASP A 130 -3.24 -8.07 2.34
CA ASP A 130 -2.32 -8.80 3.24
C ASP A 130 -1.12 -9.37 2.50
N MET A 131 -1.34 -9.81 1.26
CA MET A 131 -0.27 -10.32 0.42
C MET A 131 0.61 -9.22 -0.17
N SER A 132 0.08 -8.01 -0.38
CA SER A 132 0.85 -6.84 -0.80
C SER A 132 1.90 -6.49 0.23
N GLU A 133 1.53 -6.47 1.51
CA GLU A 133 2.46 -6.27 2.64
C GLU A 133 3.57 -7.33 2.64
N ARG A 134 3.20 -8.61 2.59
CA ARG A 134 4.19 -9.71 2.61
C ARG A 134 5.14 -9.70 1.41
N ILE A 135 4.64 -9.33 0.23
CA ILE A 135 5.46 -9.23 -0.97
C ILE A 135 6.35 -7.99 -0.92
N LEU A 136 5.89 -6.88 -0.35
CA LEU A 136 6.70 -5.71 -0.13
C LEU A 136 7.87 -6.01 0.82
N ASP A 137 7.60 -6.65 1.96
CA ASP A 137 8.64 -7.11 2.90
C ASP A 137 9.67 -7.99 2.19
N HIS A 138 9.18 -8.96 1.40
CA HIS A 138 10.05 -9.82 0.61
C HIS A 138 10.90 -9.03 -0.41
N ALA A 139 10.29 -8.10 -1.14
CA ALA A 139 10.98 -7.29 -2.14
C ALA A 139 12.07 -6.43 -1.52
N VAL A 140 11.81 -5.82 -0.36
CA VAL A 140 12.79 -5.02 0.39
C VAL A 140 13.96 -5.88 0.83
N ASP A 141 13.70 -7.02 1.45
CA ASP A 141 14.73 -7.93 1.95
C ASP A 141 15.55 -8.56 0.82
N ALA A 142 14.87 -9.10 -0.21
CA ALA A 142 15.50 -9.85 -1.30
C ALA A 142 16.35 -8.96 -2.21
N ASN A 143 15.97 -7.69 -2.40
CA ASN A 143 16.67 -6.75 -3.25
C ASN A 143 17.56 -5.77 -2.46
N SER A 144 17.63 -5.91 -1.12
CA SER A 144 18.40 -5.04 -0.23
C SER A 144 18.08 -3.55 -0.45
N LEU A 145 16.78 -3.23 -0.55
CA LEU A 145 16.33 -1.87 -0.83
C LEU A 145 16.54 -0.97 0.38
N ASP A 146 17.24 0.14 0.17
CA ASP A 146 17.31 1.24 1.13
C ASP A 146 16.26 2.28 0.76
N LEU A 147 15.05 2.13 1.33
CA LEU A 147 13.93 3.05 1.15
C LEU A 147 14.05 4.30 2.04
N GLY A 148 15.26 4.63 2.53
CA GLY A 148 15.53 5.83 3.31
C GLY A 148 15.24 5.69 4.80
N ALA A 149 14.98 4.48 5.29
CA ALA A 149 14.98 4.19 6.71
C ALA A 149 16.42 3.99 7.19
N ARG A 150 16.99 5.00 7.86
CA ARG A 150 17.87 4.67 8.98
C ARG A 150 16.99 3.88 9.96
N ALA A 151 17.02 2.55 9.86
CA ALA A 151 16.20 1.60 10.63
C ALA A 151 16.48 1.58 12.15
N GLY A 152 16.91 2.71 12.72
CA GLY A 152 17.10 2.96 14.15
C GLY A 152 16.78 4.39 14.59
N GLU A 153 16.30 5.26 13.68
CA GLU A 153 15.86 6.63 13.98
C GLU A 153 14.46 6.86 13.37
N LEU A 154 13.50 5.96 13.65
CA LEU A 154 12.09 6.35 13.56
C LEU A 154 11.80 7.12 14.84
N GLU A 155 11.97 8.43 14.80
CA GLU A 155 11.37 9.31 15.80
C GLU A 155 9.87 8.97 15.83
N GLU A 156 9.35 8.70 17.02
CA GLU A 156 7.92 8.59 17.32
C GLU A 156 7.22 9.94 17.14
N GLU A 157 7.58 10.72 16.12
CA GLU A 157 6.94 11.98 15.79
C GLU A 157 5.94 11.72 14.67
N LEU A 158 4.81 11.14 15.10
CA LEU A 158 3.55 11.24 14.39
C LEU A 158 3.37 12.72 14.02
N VAL A 159 3.29 13.01 12.71
CA VAL A 159 2.96 14.35 12.24
C VAL A 159 1.49 14.59 12.59
N ASP A 160 1.24 15.16 13.76
CA ASP A 160 -0.06 15.69 14.15
C ASP A 160 -0.38 16.86 13.20
N VAL A 161 -1.13 16.58 12.13
CA VAL A 161 -1.81 17.62 11.36
C VAL A 161 -3.12 17.91 12.09
N GLU A 162 -3.07 18.75 13.12
CA GLU A 162 -4.29 19.36 13.64
C GLU A 162 -4.91 20.22 12.53
N LEU A 163 -6.01 19.75 11.97
CA LEU A 163 -6.81 20.51 11.02
C LEU A 163 -7.55 21.63 11.80
N PRO A 164 -7.26 22.92 11.55
CA PRO A 164 -8.00 23.99 12.22
C PRO A 164 -9.45 23.98 11.73
N GLY A 165 -10.37 23.54 12.59
CA GLY A 165 -11.82 23.49 12.31
C GLY A 165 -12.59 22.36 12.99
N ALA A 166 -11.91 21.34 13.54
CA ALA A 166 -12.55 20.27 14.31
C ALA A 166 -12.84 20.70 15.76
N GLY A 167 -13.61 21.78 15.92
CA GLY A 167 -13.98 22.34 17.22
C GLY A 167 -15.49 22.39 17.43
N ALA A 168 -15.93 21.70 18.49
CA ALA A 168 -17.25 21.77 19.14
C ALA A 168 -18.43 21.00 18.51
N GLY A 169 -18.57 19.73 18.91
CA GLY A 169 -19.81 18.95 18.77
C GLY A 169 -20.01 17.95 19.92
N GLY A 170 -20.77 18.39 20.93
CA GLY A 170 -21.53 17.63 21.94
C GLY A 170 -21.17 16.20 22.33
N LYS A 171 -20.93 15.99 23.63
CA LYS A 171 -21.09 14.69 24.31
C LYS A 171 -22.49 14.10 24.04
N GLY A 172 -22.55 12.95 23.40
CA GLY A 172 -23.75 12.11 23.28
C GLY A 172 -23.35 10.63 23.23
N GLY A 173 -23.74 9.87 24.25
CA GLY A 173 -23.46 8.44 24.33
C GLY A 173 -24.31 7.61 23.37
N GLY A 174 -23.79 6.45 22.98
CA GLY A 174 -24.52 5.44 22.21
C GLY A 174 -23.58 4.33 21.75
N GLY A 175 -23.75 3.13 22.29
CA GLY A 175 -23.05 1.93 21.80
C GLY A 175 -23.56 1.51 20.42
N GLY A 176 -22.70 0.82 19.67
CA GLY A 176 -23.05 0.22 18.39
C GLY A 176 -21.81 -0.29 17.68
N GLY A 177 -21.70 -1.61 17.51
CA GLY A 177 -20.57 -2.26 16.86
C GLY A 177 -20.45 -1.91 15.38
N GLY A 178 -19.24 -2.09 14.86
CA GLY A 178 -18.91 -2.03 13.45
C GLY A 178 -17.49 -2.54 13.27
N GLY A 179 -17.34 -3.67 12.58
CA GLY A 179 -16.04 -4.21 12.20
C GLY A 179 -15.32 -3.22 11.28
N GLY A 180 -14.13 -2.80 11.70
CA GLY A 180 -13.17 -2.12 10.84
C GLY A 180 -12.08 -3.11 10.48
N GLY A 181 -11.84 -3.31 9.19
CA GLY A 181 -10.70 -4.06 8.69
C GLY A 181 -9.40 -3.42 9.15
N ASP A 182 -8.44 -4.26 9.52
CA ASP A 182 -7.13 -3.86 10.02
C ASP A 182 -6.34 -3.13 8.92
N GLY A 183 -5.90 -1.89 9.22
CA GLY A 183 -5.03 -1.09 8.35
C GLY A 183 -5.47 0.36 8.12
N PHE A 184 -6.73 0.70 8.42
CA PHE A 184 -7.27 2.03 8.14
C PHE A 184 -8.21 2.49 9.26
N VAL A 185 -7.82 3.52 10.02
CA VAL A 185 -8.65 4.10 11.07
C VAL A 185 -8.89 5.58 10.78
N ILE A 186 -10.15 5.94 10.55
CA ILE A 186 -10.62 7.32 10.58
C ILE A 186 -11.30 7.54 11.93
N GLN A 187 -10.66 8.29 12.83
CA GLN A 187 -11.28 8.72 14.08
C GLN A 187 -10.96 10.20 14.32
N GLY A 188 -12.00 11.03 14.46
CA GLY A 188 -11.85 12.45 14.84
C GLY A 188 -11.31 13.39 13.76
N GLY A 189 -11.38 13.04 12.47
CA GLY A 189 -10.87 13.89 11.38
C GLY A 189 -9.37 13.70 11.10
N VAL A 190 -8.76 12.68 11.70
CA VAL A 190 -7.36 12.27 11.47
C VAL A 190 -7.34 11.08 10.51
N VAL A 191 -6.42 11.12 9.53
CA VAL A 191 -6.07 9.98 8.68
C VAL A 191 -4.71 9.48 9.16
N SER A 192 -4.68 8.34 9.86
CA SER A 192 -3.44 7.75 10.38
C SER A 192 -2.97 6.61 9.49
N PHE A 193 -1.71 6.66 9.06
CA PHE A 193 -1.01 5.52 8.45
C PHE A 193 0.00 4.98 9.46
N ASP A 194 -0.33 3.87 10.11
CA ASP A 194 0.60 3.18 11.01
C ASP A 194 1.39 2.13 10.21
N PHE A 195 2.49 2.56 9.59
CA PHE A 195 3.43 1.65 8.93
C PHE A 195 4.03 0.62 9.90
N GLY A 196 4.07 0.89 11.22
CA GLY A 196 4.52 -0.08 12.22
C GLY A 196 3.54 -1.24 12.41
N ARG A 197 2.24 -1.00 12.26
CA ARG A 197 1.20 -2.06 12.20
C ARG A 197 1.06 -2.72 10.84
N MET A 198 1.34 -1.98 9.75
CA MET A 198 1.41 -2.47 8.36
C MET A 198 2.72 -3.23 8.04
N LEU A 199 3.60 -3.43 9.03
CA LEU A 199 4.83 -4.21 8.94
C LEU A 199 4.92 -5.22 10.11
N GLY A 200 3.78 -5.64 10.65
CA GLY A 200 3.71 -6.67 11.70
C GLY A 200 4.44 -6.34 13.02
N GLY A 201 4.54 -5.09 13.43
CA GLY A 201 5.25 -4.63 14.64
C GLY A 201 4.47 -4.79 15.97
N GLY A 202 3.65 -5.83 16.10
CA GLY A 202 2.91 -6.14 17.33
C GLY A 202 3.68 -7.04 18.30
N GLY A 203 4.70 -6.49 18.96
CA GLY A 203 5.39 -7.11 20.09
C GLY A 203 6.65 -7.89 19.74
N ARG A 204 7.66 -7.78 20.62
CA ARG A 204 8.85 -8.65 20.62
C ARG A 204 8.42 -10.12 20.71
N ARG A 205 8.13 -10.75 19.58
CA ARG A 205 8.17 -12.20 19.45
C ARG A 205 9.54 -12.52 18.87
N GLU A 206 10.34 -13.13 19.73
CA GLU A 206 11.60 -13.78 19.42
C GLU A 206 11.51 -14.48 18.05
N ARG A 207 12.28 -13.97 17.09
CA ARG A 207 12.35 -14.47 15.71
C ARG A 207 12.78 -15.94 15.74
N ARG A 208 11.82 -16.87 15.73
CA ARG A 208 12.10 -18.27 15.45
C ARG A 208 12.01 -18.45 13.94
N ARG A 209 13.18 -18.56 13.29
CA ARG A 209 13.27 -19.03 11.89
C ARG A 209 12.64 -20.43 11.84
N MET A 210 11.47 -20.58 11.23
CA MET A 210 10.98 -21.89 10.83
C MET A 210 11.80 -22.33 9.62
N SER A 211 12.43 -23.50 9.72
CA SER A 211 13.17 -24.07 8.59
C SER A 211 12.19 -24.64 7.57
N VAL A 212 12.60 -24.75 6.30
CA VAL A 212 11.82 -25.34 5.20
C VAL A 212 11.31 -26.75 5.53
N ALA A 213 11.92 -27.46 6.48
CA ALA A 213 11.46 -28.76 6.97
C ALA A 213 10.14 -28.70 7.78
N GLU A 214 9.81 -27.56 8.40
CA GLU A 214 8.63 -27.40 9.27
C GLU A 214 7.36 -26.97 8.52
N ALA A 215 7.48 -26.47 7.28
CA ALA A 215 6.34 -26.05 6.44
C ALA A 215 5.70 -27.20 5.63
N ARG A 216 6.35 -28.36 5.57
CA ARG A 216 5.94 -29.51 4.75
C ARG A 216 4.58 -30.14 5.11
N PRO A 217 4.11 -30.17 6.38
CA PRO A 217 2.83 -30.79 6.73
C PRO A 217 1.57 -29.95 6.43
N LEU A 218 1.70 -28.73 5.89
CA LEU A 218 0.57 -27.83 5.60
C LEU A 218 0.17 -27.84 4.11
N LEU A 219 0.84 -28.66 3.30
CA LEU A 219 0.63 -28.78 1.85
C LEU A 219 0.23 -30.21 1.42
N GLU A 220 -0.16 -31.07 2.36
CA GLU A 220 -0.82 -32.36 2.14
C GLU A 220 -2.21 -32.34 2.80
#